data_AF-A0A2W6TKM6-F1
#
_entry.id   AF-A0A2W6TKM6-F1
#
_cell.length_a   1.000
_cell.length_b   1.000
_cell.length_c   1.000
_cell.angle_alpha   90.00
_cell.angle_beta   90.00
_cell.angle_gamma   90.00
#
_symmetry.space_group_name_H-M   'P 1'
#
loop_
_entity.id
_entity.type
_entity.pdbx_description
1 polymer ?
#
loop_
_entity_poly.entity_id
_entity_poly.type
_entity_poly.pdbx_seq_one_letter_code
_entity_poly.pdbx_strand_id
1 'polypeptide(L)'
;MTVMRWSALLLPDERKQWVEALSAEIDVIENDGAALDFALGCFWMSTKARVCRIELFVGTLCIGIPAGLFALAVLAAHLSGRHGGAETPAGMVFGFLFVIFAAGAGLFLAKGATALARFAGMLVPIYLGLLLFLHSSQGLATDKPGTVLFRALAIEGTAIWSMLLLGALFVARAKAMRHPGRQGRS
;
A
#
# COMPACT_ATOMS: atom_id res chain seq x y z
N MET A 1 8.41 30.12 -17.28
CA MET A 1 8.35 28.68 -16.98
C MET A 1 7.52 28.03 -18.08
N THR A 2 8.12 27.26 -18.98
CA THR A 2 7.46 26.69 -20.17
C THR A 2 6.71 25.39 -19.83
N VAL A 3 5.62 25.09 -20.56
CA VAL A 3 4.81 23.86 -20.41
C VAL A 3 5.68 22.59 -20.53
N MET A 4 6.76 22.63 -21.30
CA MET A 4 7.71 21.52 -21.40
C MET A 4 8.47 21.21 -20.11
N ARG A 5 8.72 22.21 -19.28
CA ARG A 5 9.38 21.98 -17.99
C ARG A 5 8.46 21.24 -17.02
N TRP A 6 7.14 21.37 -17.19
CA TRP A 6 6.14 20.63 -16.43
C TRP A 6 5.95 19.20 -16.93
N SER A 7 5.96 18.96 -18.24
CA SER A 7 5.93 17.59 -18.79
C SER A 7 7.17 16.80 -18.36
N ALA A 8 8.34 17.44 -18.28
CA ALA A 8 9.57 16.85 -17.76
C ALA A 8 9.44 16.33 -16.30
N LEU A 9 8.75 17.08 -15.44
CA LEU A 9 8.49 16.68 -14.05
C LEU A 9 7.47 15.54 -13.91
N LEU A 10 6.69 15.26 -14.96
CA LEU A 10 5.70 14.19 -15.00
C LEU A 10 6.25 12.90 -15.61
N LEU A 11 7.36 12.99 -16.34
CA LEU A 11 8.04 11.84 -16.94
C LEU A 11 8.90 11.11 -15.90
N PRO A 12 9.02 9.77 -15.99
CA PRO A 12 9.96 9.03 -15.16
C PRO A 12 11.40 9.43 -15.46
N ASP A 13 12.28 9.30 -14.46
CA ASP A 13 13.70 9.64 -14.59
C ASP A 13 14.40 8.91 -15.74
N GLU A 14 13.96 7.68 -16.08
CA GLU A 14 14.50 6.91 -17.21
C GLU A 14 14.26 7.58 -18.58
N ARG A 15 13.33 8.53 -18.66
CA ARG A 15 12.91 9.19 -19.91
C ARG A 15 13.38 10.65 -20.02
N LYS A 16 14.38 11.08 -19.25
CA LYS A 16 14.95 12.44 -19.36
C LYS A 16 15.44 12.78 -20.78
N GLN A 17 15.99 11.80 -21.48
CA GLN A 17 16.42 11.91 -22.88
C GLN A 17 15.27 12.32 -23.83
N TRP A 18 14.04 11.91 -23.50
CA TRP A 18 12.85 12.29 -24.28
C TRP A 18 12.47 13.76 -24.06
N VAL A 19 12.74 14.32 -22.88
CA VAL A 19 12.49 15.74 -22.61
C VAL A 19 13.43 16.61 -23.43
N GLU A 20 14.69 16.19 -23.55
CA GLU A 20 15.70 16.89 -24.37
C GLU A 20 15.32 16.83 -25.85
N ALA A 21 14.92 15.65 -26.35
CA ALA A 21 14.44 15.48 -27.72
C ALA A 21 13.18 16.33 -28.01
N LEU A 22 12.20 16.31 -27.09
CA LEU A 22 10.97 17.09 -27.22
C LEU A 22 11.18 18.61 -27.14
N SER A 23 12.19 19.05 -26.38
CA SER A 23 12.57 20.47 -26.31
C SER A 23 13.23 20.91 -27.61
N ALA A 24 14.10 20.07 -28.18
CA ALA A 24 14.71 20.31 -29.48
C ALA A 24 13.67 20.33 -30.63
N GLU A 25 12.64 19.47 -30.58
CA GLU A 25 11.55 19.50 -31.56
C GLU A 25 10.71 20.79 -31.48
N ILE A 26 10.48 21.34 -30.28
CA ILE A 26 9.78 22.63 -30.12
C ILE A 26 10.56 23.78 -30.74
N ASP A 27 11.88 23.81 -30.57
CA ASP A 27 12.74 24.88 -31.08
C ASP A 27 12.78 24.92 -32.62
N VAL A 28 12.36 23.84 -33.29
CA VAL A 28 12.29 23.73 -34.76
C VAL A 28 10.91 24.16 -35.30
N ILE A 29 9.89 24.29 -34.45
CA ILE A 29 8.54 24.69 -34.89
C ILE A 29 8.47 26.22 -35.02
N GLU A 30 8.49 26.72 -36.27
CA GLU A 30 8.48 28.16 -36.56
C GLU A 30 7.15 28.87 -36.23
N ASN A 31 6.05 28.11 -36.10
CA ASN A 31 4.73 28.65 -35.76
C ASN A 31 4.45 28.48 -34.27
N ASP A 32 4.45 29.59 -33.53
CA ASP A 32 4.20 29.64 -32.08
C ASP A 32 2.92 28.92 -31.65
N GLY A 33 1.85 28.97 -32.46
CA GLY A 33 0.60 28.27 -32.17
C GLY A 33 0.74 26.75 -32.28
N ALA A 34 1.42 26.28 -33.33
CA ALA A 34 1.70 24.85 -33.51
C ALA A 34 2.68 24.32 -32.44
N ALA A 35 3.65 25.13 -32.02
CA ALA A 35 4.56 24.80 -30.93
C ALA A 35 3.81 24.66 -29.59
N LEU A 36 2.82 25.52 -29.33
CA LEU A 36 1.99 25.45 -28.15
C LEU A 36 1.07 24.21 -28.14
N ASP A 37 0.42 23.90 -29.26
CA ASP A 37 -0.41 22.70 -29.41
C ASP A 37 0.41 21.42 -29.22
N PHE A 38 1.62 21.39 -29.78
CA PHE A 38 2.57 20.30 -29.59
C PHE A 38 2.97 20.14 -28.11
N ALA A 39 3.31 21.25 -27.44
CA ALA A 39 3.66 21.24 -26.02
C ALA A 39 2.51 20.74 -25.12
N LEU A 40 1.28 21.15 -25.42
CA LEU A 40 0.07 20.69 -24.73
C LEU A 40 -0.20 19.20 -24.97
N GLY A 41 -0.01 18.72 -26.20
CA GLY A 41 -0.10 17.29 -26.53
C GLY A 41 0.90 16.45 -25.75
N CYS A 42 2.15 16.91 -25.66
CA CYS A 42 3.21 16.25 -24.87
C CYS A 42 2.90 16.25 -23.37
N PHE A 43 2.40 17.36 -22.84
CA PHE A 43 1.97 17.47 -21.44
C PHE A 43 0.80 16.51 -21.14
N TRP A 44 -0.21 16.47 -22.02
CA TRP A 44 -1.36 15.58 -21.89
C TRP A 44 -0.94 14.10 -21.92
N MET A 45 -0.10 13.71 -22.89
CA MET A 45 0.36 12.32 -23.01
C MET A 45 1.24 11.90 -21.82
N SER A 46 2.10 12.79 -21.33
CA SER A 46 2.91 12.54 -20.11
C SER A 46 2.01 12.34 -18.89
N THR A 47 0.97 13.17 -18.75
CA THR A 47 -0.03 13.04 -17.69
C THR A 47 -0.77 11.70 -17.80
N LYS A 48 -1.24 11.35 -19.01
CA LYS A 48 -1.94 10.09 -19.27
C LYS A 48 -1.07 8.86 -18.98
N ALA A 49 0.20 8.89 -19.36
CA ALA A 49 1.14 7.80 -19.09
C ALA A 49 1.41 7.60 -17.59
N ARG A 50 1.48 8.70 -16.82
CA ARG A 50 1.62 8.65 -15.36
C ARG A 50 0.35 8.12 -14.69
N VAL A 51 -0.82 8.58 -15.13
CA VAL A 51 -2.12 8.07 -14.66
C VAL A 51 -2.20 6.57 -14.93
N CYS A 52 -1.96 6.10 -16.16
CA CYS A 52 -2.01 4.68 -16.54
C CYS A 52 -1.12 3.79 -15.66
N ARG A 53 0.11 4.23 -15.36
CA ARG A 53 1.01 3.50 -14.43
C ARG A 53 0.45 3.41 -13.02
N ILE A 54 -0.09 4.51 -12.49
CA ILE A 54 -0.77 4.52 -11.19
C ILE A 54 -1.99 3.60 -11.25
N GLU A 55 -2.72 3.55 -12.36
CA GLU A 55 -3.88 2.67 -12.50
C GLU A 55 -3.53 1.19 -12.47
N LEU A 56 -2.50 0.79 -13.22
CA LEU A 56 -1.98 -0.57 -13.21
C LEU A 56 -1.48 -0.95 -11.81
N PHE A 57 -0.71 -0.08 -11.17
CA PHE A 57 -0.20 -0.33 -9.82
C PHE A 57 -1.33 -0.45 -8.78
N VAL A 58 -2.33 0.43 -8.84
CA VAL A 58 -3.53 0.35 -7.97
C VAL A 58 -4.33 -0.91 -8.25
N GLY A 59 -4.48 -1.30 -9.52
CA GLY A 59 -5.12 -2.55 -9.91
C GLY A 59 -4.42 -3.76 -9.31
N THR A 60 -3.09 -3.82 -9.44
CA THR A 60 -2.26 -4.87 -8.81
C THR A 60 -2.43 -4.89 -7.30
N LEU A 61 -2.43 -3.73 -6.62
CA LEU A 61 -2.65 -3.67 -5.17
C LEU A 61 -4.06 -4.12 -4.78
N CYS A 62 -5.08 -3.83 -5.59
CA CYS A 62 -6.46 -4.25 -5.30
C CYS A 62 -6.64 -5.77 -5.35
N ILE A 63 -5.77 -6.50 -6.05
CA ILE A 63 -5.77 -7.95 -6.09
C ILE A 63 -4.76 -8.53 -5.10
N GLY A 64 -3.56 -7.94 -5.04
CA GLY A 64 -2.45 -8.43 -4.22
C GLY A 64 -2.69 -8.31 -2.72
N ILE A 65 -3.32 -7.22 -2.25
CA ILE A 65 -3.64 -7.04 -0.83
C ILE A 65 -4.57 -8.14 -0.31
N PRO A 66 -5.77 -8.39 -0.89
CA PRO A 66 -6.65 -9.44 -0.39
C PRO A 66 -6.04 -10.84 -0.58
N ALA A 67 -5.32 -11.08 -1.68
CA ALA A 67 -4.65 -12.36 -1.90
C ALA A 67 -3.56 -12.64 -0.84
N GLY A 68 -2.74 -11.63 -0.53
CA GLY A 68 -1.71 -11.73 0.52
C GLY A 68 -2.30 -11.94 1.90
N LEU A 69 -3.37 -11.21 2.25
CA LEU A 69 -4.09 -11.41 3.52
C LEU A 69 -4.70 -12.81 3.61
N PHE A 70 -5.27 -13.32 2.52
CA PHE A 70 -5.80 -14.68 2.47
C PHE A 70 -4.71 -15.73 2.64
N ALA A 71 -3.56 -15.57 1.98
CA ALA A 71 -2.42 -16.47 2.13
C ALA A 71 -1.90 -16.49 3.58
N LEU A 72 -1.78 -15.32 4.22
CA LEU A 72 -1.40 -15.21 5.62
C LEU A 72 -2.43 -15.85 6.55
N ALA A 73 -3.72 -15.68 6.27
CA ALA A 73 -4.78 -16.34 7.02
C ALA A 73 -4.65 -17.87 6.93
N VAL A 74 -4.52 -18.44 5.72
CA VAL A 74 -4.36 -19.88 5.52
C VAL A 74 -3.12 -20.41 6.25
N LEU A 75 -1.99 -19.69 6.15
CA LEU A 75 -0.78 -20.05 6.87
C LEU A 75 -0.99 -20.05 8.39
N ALA A 76 -1.63 -19.02 8.94
CA ALA A 76 -1.93 -18.92 10.37
C ALA A 76 -2.86 -20.05 10.83
N ALA A 77 -3.89 -20.40 10.04
CA ALA A 77 -4.76 -21.54 10.35
C ALA A 77 -3.99 -22.86 10.35
N HIS A 78 -3.11 -23.08 9.37
CA HIS A 78 -2.26 -24.27 9.31
C HIS A 78 -1.32 -24.38 10.52
N LEU A 79 -0.69 -23.27 10.90
CA LEU A 79 0.19 -23.22 12.08
C LEU A 79 -0.58 -23.42 13.39
N SER A 80 -1.80 -22.89 13.50
CA SER A 80 -2.68 -23.12 14.65
C SER A 80 -3.00 -24.62 14.81
N GLY A 81 -3.39 -25.29 13.73
CA GLY A 81 -3.66 -26.73 13.74
C GLY A 81 -2.44 -27.58 14.14
N ARG A 82 -1.23 -27.20 13.68
CA ARG A 82 0.01 -27.90 14.06
C ARG A 82 0.38 -27.78 15.53
N HIS A 83 -0.01 -26.69 16.18
CA HIS A 83 0.27 -26.46 17.61
C HIS A 83 -0.86 -26.96 18.52
N GLY A 84 -1.73 -27.87 18.05
CA GLY A 84 -2.84 -28.41 18.85
C GLY A 84 -4.05 -27.46 18.95
N GLY A 85 -4.17 -26.49 18.04
CA GLY A 85 -5.31 -25.57 18.00
C GLY A 85 -5.43 -24.71 19.26
N ALA A 86 -6.62 -24.66 19.86
CA ALA A 86 -6.87 -23.83 21.03
C ALA A 86 -6.27 -24.38 22.34
N GLU A 87 -5.65 -25.56 22.33
CA GLU A 87 -5.13 -26.21 23.54
C GLU A 87 -3.78 -25.63 23.98
N THR A 88 -3.05 -24.96 23.08
CA THR A 88 -1.78 -24.31 23.41
C THR A 88 -1.85 -22.79 23.23
N PRO A 89 -1.09 -22.01 24.03
CA PRO A 89 -1.05 -20.55 23.87
C PRO A 89 -0.61 -20.12 22.46
N ALA A 90 0.34 -20.84 21.85
CA ALA A 90 0.79 -20.55 20.48
C ALA A 90 -0.32 -20.82 19.46
N GLY A 91 -1.03 -21.94 19.58
CA GLY A 91 -2.12 -22.28 18.67
C GLY A 91 -3.30 -21.32 18.76
N MET A 92 -3.63 -20.80 19.96
CA MET A 92 -4.61 -19.71 20.14
C MET A 92 -4.20 -18.44 19.41
N VAL A 93 -2.93 -18.05 19.51
CA VAL A 93 -2.41 -16.82 18.87
C VAL A 93 -2.44 -16.94 17.35
N PHE A 94 -2.02 -18.07 16.80
CA PHE A 94 -2.15 -18.32 15.36
C PHE A 94 -3.62 -18.38 14.91
N GLY A 95 -4.52 -18.94 15.72
CA GLY A 95 -5.96 -18.90 15.45
C GLY A 95 -6.52 -17.48 15.42
N PHE A 96 -6.08 -16.63 16.34
CA PHE A 96 -6.45 -15.21 16.36
C PHE A 96 -5.89 -14.46 15.14
N LEU A 97 -4.64 -14.70 14.76
CA LEU A 97 -4.04 -14.15 13.54
C LEU A 97 -4.80 -14.54 12.28
N PHE A 98 -5.24 -15.80 12.17
CA PHE A 98 -6.10 -16.25 11.09
C PHE A 98 -7.37 -15.40 10.99
N VAL A 99 -8.08 -15.21 12.12
CA VAL A 99 -9.30 -14.40 12.16
C VAL A 99 -9.03 -12.96 11.75
N ILE A 100 -7.96 -12.33 12.25
CA ILE A 100 -7.63 -10.95 11.89
C ILE A 100 -7.31 -10.82 10.40
N PHE A 101 -6.47 -11.69 9.84
CA PHE A 101 -6.09 -11.60 8.43
C PHE A 101 -7.29 -11.89 7.51
N ALA A 102 -8.12 -12.89 7.85
CA ALA A 102 -9.36 -13.18 7.13
C ALA A 102 -10.35 -12.01 7.20
N ALA A 103 -10.52 -11.40 8.38
CA ALA A 103 -11.35 -10.21 8.54
C ALA A 103 -10.82 -9.02 7.73
N GLY A 104 -9.50 -8.82 7.72
CA GLY A 104 -8.86 -7.79 6.89
C GLY A 104 -9.13 -8.00 5.40
N ALA A 105 -8.98 -9.23 4.90
CA ALA A 105 -9.28 -9.57 3.51
C ALA A 105 -10.75 -9.33 3.18
N GLY A 106 -11.66 -9.82 4.03
CA GLY A 106 -13.10 -9.64 3.87
C GLY A 106 -13.52 -8.17 3.91
N LEU A 107 -12.97 -7.37 4.83
CA LEU A 107 -13.22 -5.93 4.91
C LEU A 107 -12.74 -5.20 3.66
N PHE A 108 -11.57 -5.55 3.13
CA PHE A 108 -11.07 -4.94 1.89
C PHE A 108 -11.99 -5.26 0.71
N LEU A 109 -12.42 -6.51 0.57
CA LEU A 109 -13.32 -6.92 -0.52
C LEU A 109 -14.71 -6.29 -0.40
N ALA A 110 -15.26 -6.22 0.82
CA ALA A 110 -16.62 -5.72 1.04
C ALA A 110 -16.73 -4.19 1.06
N LYS A 111 -15.76 -3.50 1.67
CA LYS A 111 -15.82 -2.05 1.93
C LYS A 111 -14.65 -1.25 1.33
N GLY A 112 -13.72 -1.93 0.65
CA GLY A 112 -12.60 -1.31 -0.05
C GLY A 112 -11.44 -0.87 0.85
N ALA A 113 -10.49 -0.16 0.23
CA ALA A 113 -9.22 0.22 0.85
C ALA A 113 -9.38 1.14 2.07
N THR A 114 -10.36 2.04 2.10
CA THR A 114 -10.57 2.95 3.24
C THR A 114 -10.93 2.20 4.52
N ALA A 115 -11.75 1.14 4.42
CA ALA A 115 -12.10 0.31 5.57
C ALA A 115 -10.89 -0.48 6.06
N LEU A 116 -10.09 -1.05 5.15
CA LEU A 116 -8.84 -1.72 5.51
C LEU A 116 -7.85 -0.76 6.17
N ALA A 117 -7.71 0.47 5.68
CA ALA A 117 -6.83 1.47 6.28
C ALA A 117 -7.25 1.80 7.72
N ARG A 118 -8.55 1.94 7.99
CA ARG A 118 -9.04 2.14 9.37
C ARG A 118 -8.74 0.93 10.26
N PHE A 119 -8.98 -0.27 9.75
CA PHE A 119 -8.73 -1.51 10.48
C PHE A 119 -7.23 -1.69 10.79
N ALA A 120 -6.36 -1.53 9.78
CA ALA A 120 -4.91 -1.56 9.95
C ALA A 120 -4.43 -0.45 10.91
N GLY A 121 -5.00 0.75 10.81
CA GLY A 121 -4.70 1.87 11.70
C GLY A 121 -5.05 1.61 13.17
N MET A 122 -6.04 0.76 13.45
CA MET A 122 -6.34 0.30 14.82
C MET A 122 -5.39 -0.81 15.29
N LEU A 123 -4.95 -1.69 14.39
CA LEU A 123 -4.06 -2.80 14.73
C LEU A 123 -2.62 -2.36 14.97
N VAL A 124 -2.09 -1.42 14.19
CA VAL A 124 -0.72 -0.91 14.36
C VAL A 124 -0.42 -0.49 15.81
N PRO A 125 -1.20 0.37 16.48
CA PRO A 125 -0.91 0.75 17.86
C PRO A 125 -1.07 -0.41 18.85
N ILE A 126 -1.95 -1.38 18.58
CA ILE A 126 -2.07 -2.59 19.41
C ILE A 126 -0.77 -3.40 19.35
N TYR A 127 -0.25 -3.67 18.14
CA TYR A 127 1.02 -4.38 17.96
C TYR A 127 2.21 -3.60 18.52
N LEU A 128 2.21 -2.27 18.38
CA LEU A 128 3.25 -1.41 18.92
C LEU A 128 3.23 -1.40 20.45
N GLY A 129 2.03 -1.35 21.07
CA GLY A 129 1.85 -1.51 22.50
C GLY A 129 2.33 -2.87 23.00
N LEU A 130 2.02 -3.95 22.27
CA LEU A 130 2.52 -5.29 22.58
C LEU A 130 4.05 -5.36 22.50
N LEU A 131 4.66 -4.73 21.49
CA LEU A 131 6.12 -4.64 21.39
C LEU A 131 6.74 -3.89 22.57
N LEU A 132 6.17 -2.74 22.95
CA LEU A 132 6.65 -1.95 24.09
C LEU A 132 6.51 -2.73 25.40
N PHE A 133 5.39 -3.41 25.60
CA PHE A 133 5.18 -4.27 26.76
C PHE A 133 6.21 -5.42 26.81
N LEU A 134 6.38 -6.13 25.70
CA LEU A 134 7.37 -7.21 25.60
C LEU A 134 8.80 -6.70 25.80
N HIS A 135 9.11 -5.50 25.30
CA HIS A 135 10.41 -4.86 25.51
C HIS A 135 10.64 -4.48 26.97
N SER A 136 9.64 -3.90 27.63
CA SER A 136 9.71 -3.56 29.06
C SER A 136 9.85 -4.80 29.95
N SER A 137 9.26 -5.93 29.56
CA SER A 137 9.33 -7.19 30.29
C SER A 137 10.65 -7.96 30.13
N GLN A 138 11.62 -7.45 29.35
CA GLN A 138 12.90 -8.11 29.09
C GLN A 138 13.74 -8.38 30.35
N GLY A 139 13.48 -7.70 31.47
CA GLY A 139 14.15 -7.98 32.75
C GLY A 139 13.67 -9.25 33.47
N LEU A 140 12.57 -9.89 33.06
CA LEU A 140 11.90 -10.94 33.84
C LEU A 140 11.81 -12.34 33.18
N ALA A 141 12.04 -12.51 31.86
CA ALA A 141 11.70 -13.76 31.18
C ALA A 141 12.43 -14.06 29.85
N THR A 142 13.73 -13.74 29.74
CA THR A 142 14.50 -13.91 28.48
C THR A 142 14.68 -15.35 28.00
N ASP A 143 14.51 -16.36 28.86
CA ASP A 143 14.90 -17.74 28.52
C ASP A 143 13.76 -18.67 28.08
N LYS A 144 12.52 -18.19 28.00
CA LYS A 144 11.40 -19.04 27.57
C LYS A 144 11.26 -18.97 26.04
N PRO A 145 11.34 -20.09 25.30
CA PRO A 145 11.24 -20.10 23.83
C PRO A 145 9.96 -19.44 23.28
N GLY A 146 8.88 -19.39 24.08
CA GLY A 146 7.66 -18.67 23.73
C GLY A 146 7.83 -17.15 23.62
N THR A 147 8.67 -16.51 24.45
CA THR A 147 8.82 -15.03 24.43
C THR A 147 9.50 -14.55 23.15
N VAL A 148 10.43 -15.33 22.60
CA VAL A 148 11.08 -15.06 21.31
C VAL A 148 10.06 -15.12 20.18
N LEU A 149 9.19 -16.14 20.16
CA LEU A 149 8.12 -16.27 19.15
C LEU A 149 7.15 -15.09 19.21
N PHE A 150 6.67 -14.72 20.40
CA PHE A 150 5.75 -13.59 20.56
C PHE A 150 6.36 -12.27 20.13
N ARG A 151 7.65 -12.07 20.40
CA ARG A 151 8.37 -10.87 19.96
C ARG A 151 8.51 -10.83 18.43
N ALA A 152 8.86 -11.95 17.79
CA ALA A 152 8.93 -12.03 16.34
C ALA A 152 7.57 -11.72 15.69
N LEU A 153 6.50 -12.35 16.18
CA LEU A 153 5.14 -12.09 15.71
C LEU A 153 4.70 -10.63 15.90
N ALA A 154 5.10 -10.00 17.01
CA ALA A 154 4.77 -8.60 17.25
C ALA A 154 5.51 -7.66 16.28
N ILE A 155 6.78 -7.95 15.94
CA ILE A 155 7.56 -7.19 14.97
C ILE A 155 6.96 -7.36 13.56
N GLU A 156 6.78 -8.61 13.13
CA GLU A 156 6.24 -8.94 11.81
C GLU A 156 4.83 -8.38 11.63
N GLY A 157 3.98 -8.53 12.65
CA GLY A 157 2.63 -7.97 12.65
C GLY A 157 2.65 -6.45 12.49
N THR A 158 3.50 -5.74 13.23
CA THR A 158 3.64 -4.28 13.09
C THR A 158 4.05 -3.89 11.67
N ALA A 159 5.03 -4.59 11.09
CA ALA A 159 5.50 -4.33 9.73
C ALA A 159 4.40 -4.58 8.69
N ILE A 160 3.72 -5.74 8.76
CA ILE A 160 2.64 -6.12 7.85
C ILE A 160 1.50 -5.10 7.90
N TRP A 161 1.01 -4.76 9.10
CA TRP A 161 -0.10 -3.81 9.25
C TRP A 161 0.27 -2.39 8.85
N SER A 162 1.52 -1.97 9.07
CA SER A 162 2.00 -0.66 8.62
C SER A 162 2.09 -0.60 7.09
N MET A 163 2.60 -1.64 6.44
CA MET A 163 2.62 -1.73 4.98
C MET A 163 1.22 -1.75 4.38
N LEU A 164 0.29 -2.52 4.98
CA LEU A 164 -1.11 -2.55 4.58
C LEU A 164 -1.80 -1.20 4.76
N LEU A 165 -1.54 -0.50 5.86
CA LEU A 165 -2.05 0.84 6.09
C LEU A 165 -1.59 1.81 4.99
N LEU A 166 -0.29 1.85 4.71
CA LEU A 166 0.26 2.72 3.67
C LEU A 166 -0.28 2.37 2.28
N GLY A 167 -0.30 1.07 1.92
CA GLY A 167 -0.85 0.61 0.66
C GLY A 167 -2.34 0.92 0.51
N ALA A 168 -3.12 0.72 1.56
CA ALA A 168 -4.55 1.02 1.57
C ALA A 168 -4.82 2.53 1.47
N LEU A 169 -4.05 3.37 2.17
CA LEU A 169 -4.13 4.84 2.04
C LEU A 169 -3.77 5.30 0.63
N PHE A 170 -2.73 4.72 0.03
CA PHE A 170 -2.33 5.00 -1.34
C PHE A 170 -3.46 4.65 -2.32
N VAL A 171 -4.05 3.45 -2.23
CA VAL A 171 -5.18 3.04 -3.08
C VAL A 171 -6.39 3.95 -2.87
N ALA A 172 -6.72 4.31 -1.63
CA ALA A 172 -7.83 5.22 -1.33
C ALA A 172 -7.62 6.62 -1.93
N ARG A 173 -6.41 7.18 -1.82
CA ARG A 173 -6.04 8.48 -2.40
C ARG A 173 -6.06 8.44 -3.92
N ALA A 174 -5.50 7.40 -4.52
CA ALA A 174 -5.51 7.22 -5.97
C ALA A 174 -6.94 7.13 -6.53
N LYS A 175 -7.87 6.46 -5.82
CA LYS A 175 -9.29 6.44 -6.20
C LYS A 175 -9.97 7.79 -6.06
N ALA A 176 -9.67 8.55 -4.99
CA ALA A 176 -10.25 9.90 -4.80
C ALA A 176 -9.84 10.87 -5.92
N MET A 177 -8.59 10.79 -6.40
CA MET A 177 -8.11 11.62 -7.51
C MET A 177 -8.81 11.33 -8.85
N ARG A 178 -9.38 10.12 -9.04
CA ARG A 178 -10.12 9.77 -10.27
C ARG A 178 -11.53 10.39 -10.33
N HIS A 179 -12.12 10.76 -9.20
CA HIS A 179 -13.50 11.27 -9.14
C HIS A 179 -13.60 12.51 -8.24
N PRO A 180 -13.00 13.65 -8.64
CA PRO A 180 -13.02 14.87 -7.83
C PRO A 180 -14.43 15.45 -7.60
N GLY A 181 -15.41 15.13 -8.45
CA GLY A 181 -16.77 15.70 -8.40
C GLY A 181 -17.82 14.95 -7.55
N ARG A 182 -17.48 13.83 -6.89
CA ARG A 182 -18.48 12.99 -6.18
C ARG A 182 -18.52 13.16 -4.65
N GLN A 183 -17.66 14.00 -4.07
CA GLN A 183 -17.56 14.16 -2.60
C GLN A 183 -18.51 15.22 -2.00
N GLY A 184 -19.38 15.86 -2.79
CA GLY A 184 -20.30 16.91 -2.32
C GLY A 184 -21.76 16.51 -2.11
N ARG A 185 -22.09 15.21 -2.07
CA ARG A 185 -23.46 14.74 -1.81
C ARG A 185 -23.47 13.60 -0.79
N SER A 186 -23.42 13.95 0.48
CA SER A 186 -23.89 13.12 1.59
C SER A 186 -24.44 14.04 2.66
#